data_AF-A0A925AZH7-F1
#
_entry.id   AF-A0A925AZH7-F1
#
_cell.length_a   1.000
_cell.length_b   1.000
_cell.length_c   1.000
_cell.angle_alpha   90.00
_cell.angle_beta   90.00
_cell.angle_gamma   90.00
#
_symmetry.space_group_name_H-M   'P 1'
#
loop_
_entity.id
_entity.type
_entity.pdbx_description
1 polymer ?
#
loop_
_entity_poly.entity_id
_entity_poly.type
_entity_poly.pdbx_seq_one_letter_code
_entity_poly.pdbx_strand_id
1 'polypeptide(L)'
;LRKISSCLTTSGSIRHARYLMELQQVFLEAVPSSLKAGASVGYVRQGALVLLAHNGGVAAKLKQMAPSLLTAYRERGFEVTKIHITVQLDRTP
;
A
#
# COMPACT_ATOMS: atom_id res chain seq x y z
N LEU A 1 23.11 -1.52 1.69
CA LEU A 1 22.79 -0.08 1.85
C LEU A 1 21.72 0.29 0.80
N ARG A 2 20.44 0.00 1.05
CA ARG A 2 19.35 0.25 0.09
C ARG A 2 18.78 1.66 0.35
N LYS A 3 18.88 2.49 -0.71
CA LYS A 3 18.38 3.85 -0.86
C LYS A 3 17.11 4.14 -0.04
N ILE A 4 17.26 5.02 0.94
CA ILE A 4 16.15 5.76 1.55
C ILE A 4 15.73 6.75 0.48
N SER A 5 14.71 6.41 -0.30
CA SER A 5 14.22 7.25 -1.38
C SER A 5 13.66 8.53 -0.77
N SER A 6 14.36 9.63 -1.02
CA SER A 6 13.99 10.99 -0.67
C SER A 6 12.72 11.40 -1.41
N CYS A 7 11.60 11.48 -0.70
CA CYS A 7 10.36 12.07 -1.19
C CYS A 7 9.67 12.84 -0.05
N LEU A 8 10.34 13.83 0.54
CA LEU A 8 9.74 14.73 1.54
C LEU A 8 10.04 16.19 1.20
N THR A 9 9.69 16.60 -0.01
CA THR A 9 9.73 18.02 -0.41
C THR A 9 8.55 18.36 -1.32
N THR A 10 7.36 18.46 -0.72
CA THR A 10 6.31 19.39 -1.16
C THR A 10 5.55 19.87 0.07
N SER A 11 5.49 21.18 0.24
CA SER A 11 4.90 21.89 1.37
C SER A 11 3.42 21.50 1.57
N GLY A 12 3.11 20.81 2.68
CA GLY A 12 1.74 20.49 3.10
C GLY A 12 1.53 19.05 3.61
N SER A 13 1.60 18.88 4.93
CA SER A 13 1.03 17.77 5.73
C SER A 13 1.93 16.56 6.09
N ILE A 14 2.88 16.75 7.01
CA ILE A 14 3.63 15.68 7.71
C ILE A 14 2.70 14.57 8.27
N ARG A 15 1.47 14.93 8.69
CA ARG A 15 0.45 13.99 9.17
C ARG A 15 0.01 12.98 8.09
N HIS A 16 -0.18 13.43 6.85
CA HIS A 16 -0.58 12.56 5.75
C HIS A 16 0.55 11.61 5.35
N ALA A 17 1.80 12.12 5.32
CA ALA A 17 2.96 11.29 5.07
C ALA A 17 3.12 10.20 6.13
N ARG A 18 2.98 10.55 7.43
CA ARG A 18 3.07 9.58 8.53
C ARG A 18 1.98 8.52 8.45
N TYR A 19 0.74 8.92 8.17
CA TYR A 19 -0.37 7.98 8.01
C TYR A 19 -0.12 6.96 6.89
N LEU A 20 0.37 7.40 5.73
CA LEU A 20 0.72 6.49 4.63
C LEU A 20 1.90 5.58 4.98
N MET A 21 2.89 6.07 5.72
CA MET A 21 4.02 5.26 6.19
C MET A 21 3.57 4.17 7.16
N GLU A 22 2.66 4.49 8.09
CA GLU A 22 2.09 3.51 9.03
C GLU A 22 1.30 2.43 8.27
N LEU A 23 0.46 2.82 7.30
CA LEU A 23 -0.23 1.87 6.43
C LEU A 23 0.73 0.97 5.65
N GLN A 24 1.82 1.54 5.13
CA GLN A 24 2.85 0.79 4.42
C GLN A 24 3.56 -0.22 5.36
N GLN A 25 3.79 0.11 6.62
CA GLN A 25 4.38 -0.83 7.58
C GLN A 25 3.45 -2.01 7.84
N VAL A 26 2.17 -1.75 8.13
CA VAL A 26 1.16 -2.81 8.32
C VAL A 26 1.06 -3.71 7.09
N PHE A 27 1.07 -3.11 5.90
CA PHE A 27 1.12 -3.87 4.65
C PHE A 27 2.33 -4.81 4.61
N LEU A 28 3.55 -4.28 4.83
CA LEU A 28 4.79 -5.07 4.78
C LEU A 28 4.87 -6.16 5.85
N GLU A 29 4.22 -5.99 6.99
CA GLU A 29 4.13 -7.02 8.04
C GLU A 29 3.15 -8.14 7.64
N ALA A 30 2.04 -7.79 6.98
CA ALA A 30 1.00 -8.74 6.60
C ALA A 30 1.28 -9.49 5.28
N VAL A 31 2.00 -8.89 4.32
CA VAL A 31 2.34 -9.58 3.06
C VAL A 31 3.65 -10.38 3.15
N PRO A 32 3.69 -11.58 2.51
CA PRO A 32 4.90 -12.39 2.42
C PRO A 32 5.99 -11.66 1.62
N SER A 33 7.25 -11.93 1.96
CA SER A 33 8.44 -11.29 1.37
C SER A 33 8.46 -11.31 -0.16
N SER A 34 7.92 -12.36 -0.78
CA SER A 34 7.82 -12.50 -2.24
C SER A 34 6.93 -11.44 -2.92
N LEU A 35 5.96 -10.87 -2.19
CA LEU A 35 5.05 -9.83 -2.72
C LEU A 35 5.51 -8.41 -2.40
N LYS A 36 6.38 -8.22 -1.40
CA LYS A 36 6.84 -6.90 -0.95
C LYS A 36 7.51 -6.08 -2.04
N ALA A 37 8.16 -6.74 -3.00
CA ALA A 37 8.81 -6.09 -4.13
C ALA A 37 7.88 -5.87 -5.33
N GLY A 38 6.72 -6.55 -5.36
CA GLY A 38 5.76 -6.49 -6.46
C GLY A 38 4.56 -5.59 -6.16
N ALA A 39 4.49 -5.01 -4.96
CA ALA A 39 3.34 -4.25 -4.51
C ALA A 39 3.71 -3.17 -3.48
N SER A 40 2.95 -2.08 -3.48
CA SER A 40 3.13 -0.96 -2.54
C SER A 40 1.79 -0.31 -2.19
N VAL A 41 1.74 0.38 -1.04
CA VAL A 41 0.66 1.32 -0.76
C VAL A 41 0.80 2.52 -1.71
N GLY A 42 -0.30 2.90 -2.35
CA GLY A 42 -0.39 4.09 -3.18
C GLY A 42 -0.93 5.27 -2.38
N TYR A 43 -2.25 5.39 -2.33
CA TYR A 43 -2.95 6.50 -1.68
C TYR A 43 -4.23 6.03 -1.02
N VAL A 44 -4.78 6.87 -0.14
CA VAL A 44 -6.11 6.67 0.44
C VAL A 44 -7.06 7.70 -0.14
N ARG A 45 -8.22 7.27 -0.64
CA ARG A 45 -9.27 8.15 -1.17
C ARG A 45 -10.61 7.73 -0.60
N GLN A 46 -11.30 8.65 0.08
CA GLN A 46 -12.63 8.41 0.66
C GLN A 46 -12.68 7.14 1.56
N GLY A 47 -11.64 6.93 2.38
CA GLY A 47 -11.53 5.75 3.25
C GLY A 47 -11.19 4.44 2.53
N ALA A 48 -10.95 4.46 1.21
CA ALA A 48 -10.46 3.31 0.45
C ALA A 48 -8.94 3.40 0.27
N LEU A 49 -8.22 2.37 0.72
CA LEU A 49 -6.79 2.20 0.51
C LEU A 49 -6.53 1.65 -0.88
N VAL A 50 -5.73 2.35 -1.69
CA VAL A 50 -5.29 1.88 -3.00
C VAL A 50 -3.92 1.22 -2.87
N LEU A 51 -3.85 -0.04 -3.25
CA LEU A 51 -2.61 -0.80 -3.40
C LEU A 51 -2.22 -0.87 -4.86
N LEU A 52 -0.94 -0.66 -5.12
CA LEU A 52 -0.33 -0.71 -6.43
C LEU A 52 0.32 -2.09 -6.58
N ALA A 53 0.01 -2.78 -7.67
CA ALA A 53 0.61 -4.07 -8.01
C ALA A 53 1.38 -3.94 -9.34
N HIS A 54 2.58 -4.50 -9.42
CA HIS A 54 3.38 -4.46 -10.65
C HIS A 54 2.82 -5.33 -11.79
N ASN A 55 2.01 -6.34 -11.46
CA ASN A 55 1.40 -7.20 -12.48
C ASN A 55 0.07 -7.81 -12.01
N GLY A 56 -0.64 -8.45 -12.95
CA GLY A 56 -1.93 -9.10 -12.69
C GLY A 56 -1.87 -10.25 -11.70
N GLY A 57 -0.76 -11.01 -11.67
CA GLY A 57 -0.57 -12.12 -10.71
C GLY A 57 -0.43 -11.62 -9.27
N VAL A 58 0.36 -10.56 -9.06
CA VAL A 58 0.49 -9.87 -7.77
C VAL A 58 -0.86 -9.27 -7.37
N ALA A 59 -1.57 -8.62 -8.30
CA ALA A 59 -2.88 -8.08 -8.02
C ALA A 59 -3.90 -9.14 -7.60
N ALA A 60 -3.92 -10.30 -8.26
CA ALA A 60 -4.79 -11.42 -7.88
C ALA A 60 -4.47 -11.92 -6.46
N LYS A 61 -3.19 -12.09 -6.14
CA LYS A 61 -2.79 -12.52 -4.79
C LYS A 61 -3.12 -11.49 -3.72
N LEU A 62 -2.95 -10.20 -4.00
CA LEU A 62 -3.39 -9.12 -3.11
C LEU A 62 -4.91 -9.10 -2.94
N LYS A 63 -5.69 -9.37 -3.99
CA LYS A 63 -7.16 -9.47 -3.88
C LYS A 63 -7.57 -10.60 -2.95
N GLN A 64 -6.87 -11.73 -3.00
CA GLN A 64 -7.10 -12.83 -2.06
C GLN A 64 -6.74 -12.45 -0.62
N MET A 65 -5.71 -11.63 -0.42
CA MET A 65 -5.28 -11.15 0.91
C MET A 65 -6.04 -9.92 1.40
N ALA A 66 -6.78 -9.22 0.54
CA ALA A 66 -7.50 -8.00 0.85
C ALA A 66 -8.40 -8.09 2.09
N PRO A 67 -9.23 -9.14 2.29
CA PRO A 67 -10.04 -9.24 3.51
C PRO A 67 -9.18 -9.35 4.78
N SER A 68 -8.09 -10.12 4.75
CA SER A 68 -7.19 -10.27 5.91
C SER A 68 -6.43 -8.97 6.20
N LEU A 69 -5.97 -8.28 5.16
CA LEU A 69 -5.36 -6.94 5.28
C LEU A 69 -6.35 -5.94 5.88
N LEU A 70 -7.60 -5.93 5.42
CA LEU A 70 -8.64 -5.05 5.95
C LEU A 70 -8.87 -5.28 7.44
N THR A 71 -8.89 -6.54 7.88
CA THR A 71 -8.95 -6.88 9.31
C THR A 71 -7.73 -6.36 10.07
N ALA A 72 -6.52 -6.59 9.56
CA ALA A 72 -5.29 -6.11 10.21
C ALA A 72 -5.24 -4.58 10.34
N TYR A 73 -5.75 -3.84 9.35
CA TYR A 73 -5.89 -2.39 9.43
C TYR A 73 -6.92 -1.97 10.49
N ARG A 74 -8.07 -2.64 10.55
CA ARG A 74 -9.11 -2.33 11.54
C ARG A 74 -8.66 -2.64 12.97
N GLU A 75 -7.96 -3.75 13.19
CA GLU A 75 -7.42 -4.12 14.50
C GLU A 75 -6.39 -3.10 15.01
N ARG A 76 -5.68 -2.43 14.12
CA ARG A 76 -4.72 -1.36 14.45
C ARG A 76 -5.36 0.03 14.50
N GLY A 77 -6.68 0.14 14.36
CA GLY A 77 -7.43 1.39 14.47
C GLY A 77 -7.41 2.28 13.22
N PHE A 78 -7.02 1.76 12.06
CA PHE A 78 -7.08 2.53 10.81
C PHE A 78 -8.51 2.59 10.25
N GLU A 79 -8.92 3.77 9.77
CA GLU A 79 -10.24 4.02 9.15
C GLU A 79 -10.29 3.55 7.68
N VAL A 80 -9.64 2.42 7.36
CA VAL A 80 -9.70 1.83 6.02
C VAL A 80 -10.96 0.97 5.94
N THR A 81 -11.89 1.36 5.07
CA THR A 81 -13.16 0.66 4.87
C THR A 81 -13.11 -0.32 3.71
N LYS A 82 -12.24 -0.05 2.72
CA LYS A 82 -12.09 -0.85 1.50
C LYS A 82 -10.65 -0.84 1.03
N ILE A 83 -10.25 -1.91 0.35
CA ILE A 83 -8.96 -2.00 -0.35
C ILE A 83 -9.23 -2.13 -1.84
N HIS A 84 -8.67 -1.20 -2.62
CA HIS A 84 -8.68 -1.24 -4.08
C HIS A 84 -7.29 -1.61 -4.58
N ILE A 85 -7.22 -2.45 -5.61
CA ILE A 85 -5.94 -2.93 -6.14
C ILE A 85 -5.86 -2.53 -7.61
N THR A 86 -4.83 -1.74 -7.92
CA THR A 86 -4.57 -1.23 -9.26
C THR A 86 -3.27 -1.82 -9.77
N VAL A 87 -3.31 -2.41 -10.95
CA VAL A 87 -2.08 -2.84 -11.63
C VAL A 87 -1.42 -1.61 -12.24
N GLN A 88 -0.20 -1.30 -11.81
CA GLN A 88 0.64 -0.38 -12.55
C GLN A 88 1.12 -1.12 -13.79
N LEU A 89 0.56 -0.76 -14.92
CA LEU A 89 1.16 -1.10 -16.19
C LEU A 89 2.41 -0.24 -16.27
N ASP A 90 3.58 -0.85 -16.08
CA ASP A 90 4.86 -0.23 -16.45
C ASP A 90 4.75 0.14 -17.94
N ARG A 91 4.33 1.37 -18.21
CA ARG A 91 4.58 2.01 -19.50
C ARG A 91 6.06 2.32 -19.51
N THR A 92 6.86 1.29 -19.71
CA THR A 92 8.18 1.49 -20.30
C THR A 92 7.90 1.84 -21.76
N PRO A 93 8.21 3.07 -22.22
CA PRO A 93 8.00 3.46 -23.61
C PRO A 93 8.86 2.64 -24.58
#